data_AF-A0A7J2PNU1-F1
#
_entry.id   AF-A0A7J2PNU1-F1
#
_cell.length_a   1.000
_cell.length_b   1.000
_cell.length_c   1.000
_cell.angle_alpha   90.00
_cell.angle_beta   90.00
_cell.angle_gamma   90.00
#
_symmetry.space_group_name_H-M   'P 1'
#
loop_
_entity.id
_entity.type
_entity.pdbx_description
1 polymer ?
#
loop_
_entity_poly.entity_id
_entity_poly.type
_entity_poly.pdbx_seq_one_letter_code
_entity_poly.pdbx_strand_id
1 'polypeptide(L)'
;MGSNTTNQERGHSLLLSLTMEIHKNFLSNNKDQQKEAVINLKLLAEKANFSSAQAVLKNEGIEYFTSEKQQICYLCEGIFSEIGKYVETSKIALEGIQFDNFLVGTTPDSLIVNREDRFKSEYKILEAESFKSHFNRVIGKELFKVLRKEPEFNNPDVLLIFFVYKENFEVKVNLRSLFVFGRYNKFIRGIPQTHWFCNNCKGIGCKHCNFSGKQYNTSVEELMEPMFINESKATDSKFHGAGREDIDVRMLGNGRPFI
;
A
#
# COMPACT_ATOMS: atom_id res chain seq x y z
N MET A 1 -15.72 12.11 11.23
CA MET A 1 -15.23 11.68 12.58
C MET A 1 -13.85 12.27 12.84
N GLY A 2 -13.56 12.67 14.09
CA GLY A 2 -12.44 13.53 14.49
C GLY A 2 -11.06 13.16 13.93
N SER A 3 -10.24 14.18 13.66
CA SER A 3 -8.86 14.02 13.20
C SER A 3 -7.97 13.40 14.30
N ASN A 4 -6.90 12.73 13.87
CA ASN A 4 -5.88 12.16 14.75
C ASN A 4 -6.37 11.12 15.80
N THR A 5 -7.46 10.40 15.52
CA THR A 5 -7.94 9.28 16.34
C THR A 5 -7.87 7.96 15.57
N THR A 6 -7.56 6.88 16.26
CA THR A 6 -7.58 5.51 15.76
C THR A 6 -8.99 4.93 15.80
N ASN A 7 -9.24 3.89 15.01
CA ASN A 7 -10.53 3.19 15.07
C ASN A 7 -10.74 2.46 16.41
N GLN A 8 -9.66 2.08 17.09
CA GLN A 8 -9.73 1.51 18.44
C GLN A 8 -10.22 2.54 19.46
N GLU A 9 -9.66 3.76 19.45
CA GLU A 9 -10.10 4.85 20.35
C GLU A 9 -11.54 5.26 20.06
N ARG A 10 -11.93 5.34 18.79
CA ARG A 10 -13.31 5.66 18.39
C ARG A 10 -14.27 4.57 18.85
N GLY A 11 -13.93 3.30 18.61
CA GLY A 11 -14.74 2.15 19.07
C GLY A 11 -14.89 2.13 20.58
N HIS A 12 -13.80 2.35 21.33
CA HIS A 12 -13.83 2.48 22.78
C HIS A 12 -14.75 3.62 23.23
N SER A 13 -14.62 4.79 22.62
CA SER A 13 -15.43 5.97 22.96
C SER A 13 -16.92 5.74 22.71
N LEU A 14 -17.27 5.06 21.62
CA LEU A 14 -18.66 4.69 21.31
C LEU A 14 -19.22 3.71 22.35
N LEU A 15 -18.48 2.64 22.66
CA LEU A 15 -18.90 1.65 23.65
C LEU A 15 -19.03 2.27 25.05
N LEU A 16 -18.11 3.16 25.43
CA LEU A 16 -18.17 3.89 26.69
C LEU A 16 -19.40 4.79 26.76
N SER A 17 -19.66 5.57 25.71
CA SER A 17 -20.82 6.47 25.65
C SER A 17 -22.14 5.69 25.74
N LEU A 18 -22.26 4.59 24.99
CA LEU A 18 -23.41 3.69 25.06
C LEU A 18 -23.56 3.11 26.47
N THR A 19 -22.47 2.65 27.10
CA THR A 19 -22.50 2.11 28.46
C THR A 19 -23.05 3.14 29.45
N MET A 20 -22.60 4.39 29.37
CA MET A 20 -23.06 5.47 30.24
C MET A 20 -24.55 5.78 30.02
N GLU A 21 -25.00 5.86 28.76
CA GLU A 21 -26.40 6.11 28.44
C GLU A 21 -27.31 4.97 28.91
N ILE A 22 -26.90 3.73 28.67
CA ILE A 22 -27.65 2.56 29.10
C ILE A 22 -27.72 2.48 30.63
N HIS A 23 -26.62 2.77 31.34
CA HIS A 23 -26.62 2.80 32.81
C HIS A 23 -27.54 3.90 33.35
N LYS A 24 -27.57 5.08 32.73
CA LYS A 24 -28.54 6.13 33.07
C LYS A 24 -29.99 5.64 32.93
N ASN A 25 -30.31 4.90 31.86
CA ASN A 25 -31.64 4.33 31.66
C ASN A 25 -31.98 3.23 32.69
N PHE A 26 -30.97 2.47 33.13
CA PHE A 26 -31.12 1.51 34.24
C PHE A 26 -31.44 2.20 35.57
N LEU A 27 -30.89 3.39 35.82
CA LEU A 27 -31.19 4.16 37.03
C LEU A 27 -32.53 4.93 36.97
N SER A 28 -33.26 4.85 35.85
CA SER A 28 -34.56 5.52 35.71
C SER A 28 -35.67 4.77 36.46
N ASN A 29 -36.75 5.44 36.86
CA ASN A 29 -37.90 4.81 37.53
C ASN A 29 -38.83 4.02 36.57
N ASN A 30 -38.43 3.83 35.31
CA ASN A 30 -39.24 3.12 34.32
C ASN A 30 -38.78 1.65 34.22
N LYS A 31 -39.62 0.73 34.70
CA LYS A 31 -39.32 -0.71 34.72
C LYS A 31 -39.02 -1.31 33.34
N ASP A 32 -39.60 -0.78 32.26
CA ASP A 32 -39.36 -1.30 30.92
C ASP A 32 -37.97 -0.87 30.41
N GLN A 33 -37.61 0.39 30.66
CA GLN A 33 -36.25 0.90 30.36
C GLN A 33 -35.18 0.19 31.18
N GLN A 34 -35.46 -0.14 32.44
CA GLN A 34 -34.54 -0.91 33.27
C GLN A 34 -34.25 -2.28 32.68
N LYS A 35 -35.31 -3.02 32.29
CA LYS A 35 -35.15 -4.36 31.68
C LYS A 35 -34.36 -4.29 30.38
N GLU A 36 -34.67 -3.34 29.51
CA GLU A 36 -33.95 -3.13 28.26
C GLU A 36 -32.48 -2.77 28.51
N ALA A 37 -32.22 -1.92 29.50
CA ALA A 37 -30.86 -1.52 29.87
C ALA A 37 -30.02 -2.70 30.36
N VAL A 38 -30.59 -3.61 31.15
CA VAL A 38 -29.90 -4.84 31.57
C VAL A 38 -29.53 -5.71 30.37
N ILE A 39 -30.45 -5.88 29.41
CA ILE A 39 -30.19 -6.68 28.19
C ILE A 39 -29.04 -6.05 27.40
N ASN A 40 -29.08 -4.73 27.18
CA ASN A 40 -28.07 -4.03 26.40
C ASN A 40 -26.70 -3.99 27.11
N LEU A 41 -26.67 -3.80 28.43
CA LEU A 41 -25.43 -3.91 29.21
C LEU A 41 -24.82 -5.31 29.12
N LYS A 42 -25.63 -6.37 29.21
CA LYS A 42 -25.16 -7.74 29.00
C LYS A 42 -24.60 -7.93 27.60
N LEU A 43 -25.24 -7.41 26.56
CA LEU A 43 -24.70 -7.46 25.20
C LEU A 43 -23.31 -6.81 25.11
N LEU A 44 -23.13 -5.62 25.68
CA LEU A 44 -21.82 -4.94 25.69
C LEU A 44 -20.77 -5.68 26.53
N ALA A 45 -21.16 -6.18 27.70
CA ALA A 45 -20.26 -6.87 28.62
C ALA A 45 -19.82 -8.24 28.07
N GLU A 46 -20.72 -9.00 27.46
CA GLU A 46 -20.49 -10.39 27.07
C GLU A 46 -20.07 -10.52 25.59
N LYS A 47 -20.71 -9.79 24.67
CA LYS A 47 -20.45 -9.92 23.22
C LYS A 47 -19.36 -8.97 22.74
N ALA A 48 -19.40 -7.71 23.17
CA ALA A 48 -18.32 -6.76 22.87
C ALA A 48 -17.12 -6.89 23.82
N ASN A 49 -17.24 -7.73 24.86
CA ASN A 49 -16.24 -7.95 25.92
C ASN A 49 -15.73 -6.62 26.51
N PHE A 50 -16.65 -5.68 26.77
CA PHE A 50 -16.28 -4.33 27.16
C PHE A 50 -16.20 -4.16 28.67
N SER A 51 -15.00 -3.87 29.17
CA SER A 51 -14.69 -3.84 30.61
C SER A 51 -15.53 -2.84 31.41
N SER A 52 -15.88 -1.69 30.84
CA SER A 52 -16.69 -0.69 31.57
C SER A 52 -18.13 -1.17 31.78
N ALA A 53 -18.73 -1.86 30.80
CA ALA A 53 -20.06 -2.44 30.96
C ALA A 53 -20.07 -3.58 31.98
N GLN A 54 -19.00 -4.40 31.99
CA GLN A 54 -18.78 -5.44 32.99
C GLN A 54 -18.71 -4.86 34.41
N ALA A 55 -18.01 -3.74 34.58
CA ALA A 55 -17.91 -3.04 35.86
C ALA A 55 -19.27 -2.51 36.34
N VAL A 56 -20.08 -1.94 35.44
CA VAL A 56 -21.45 -1.49 35.76
C VAL A 56 -22.32 -2.65 36.24
N LEU A 57 -22.39 -3.74 35.48
CA LEU A 57 -23.20 -4.91 35.87
C LEU A 57 -22.77 -5.49 37.23
N LYS A 58 -21.45 -5.57 37.47
CA LYS A 58 -20.91 -6.04 38.74
C LYS A 58 -21.31 -5.14 39.91
N ASN A 59 -21.24 -3.82 39.75
CA ASN A 59 -21.60 -2.86 40.79
C ASN A 59 -23.10 -2.89 41.12
N GLU A 60 -23.95 -3.13 40.12
CA GLU A 60 -25.39 -3.25 40.29
C GLU A 60 -25.84 -4.66 40.72
N GLY A 61 -24.90 -5.59 40.97
CA GLY A 61 -25.19 -6.95 41.42
C GLY A 61 -25.85 -7.84 40.36
N ILE A 62 -25.65 -7.54 39.08
CA ILE A 62 -26.22 -8.29 37.96
C ILE A 62 -25.21 -9.28 37.41
N GLU A 63 -25.60 -10.56 37.37
CA GLU A 63 -24.77 -11.62 36.79
C GLU A 63 -24.66 -11.51 35.27
N TYR A 64 -23.47 -11.77 34.74
CA TYR A 64 -23.15 -11.80 33.32
C TYR A 64 -22.08 -12.85 33.04
N PHE A 65 -21.97 -13.30 31.79
CA PHE A 65 -21.02 -14.32 31.37
C PHE A 65 -19.79 -13.71 30.69
N THR A 66 -18.60 -13.99 31.23
CA THR A 66 -17.33 -13.68 30.54
C THR A 66 -16.84 -14.89 29.75
N SER A 67 -16.60 -14.68 28.47
CA SER A 67 -15.84 -15.63 27.65
C SER A 67 -14.40 -15.16 27.56
N GLU A 68 -13.44 -15.97 28.03
CA GLU A 68 -12.01 -15.72 27.84
C GLU A 68 -11.56 -15.94 26.38
N LYS A 69 -12.38 -16.62 25.55
CA LYS A 69 -12.03 -16.85 24.16
C LYS A 69 -12.06 -15.54 23.37
N GLN A 70 -10.89 -15.11 22.94
CA GLN A 70 -10.72 -13.99 22.03
C GLN A 70 -11.44 -14.30 20.72
N GLN A 71 -12.47 -13.52 20.41
CA GLN A 71 -13.20 -13.69 19.16
C GLN A 71 -12.37 -13.15 18.00
N ILE A 72 -12.30 -13.94 16.93
CA ILE A 72 -11.66 -13.51 15.69
C ILE A 72 -12.58 -12.50 15.02
N CYS A 73 -12.03 -11.35 14.63
CA CYS A 73 -12.81 -10.33 13.94
C CYS A 73 -13.37 -10.90 12.63
N TYR A 74 -14.68 -10.78 12.43
CA TYR A 74 -15.34 -11.22 11.21
C TYR A 74 -14.70 -10.60 9.96
N LEU A 75 -14.46 -9.29 9.96
CA LEU A 75 -13.97 -8.58 8.78
C LEU A 75 -12.51 -8.92 8.45
N CYS A 76 -11.60 -8.69 9.39
CA CYS A 76 -10.17 -8.77 9.12
C CYS A 76 -9.51 -10.10 9.52
N GLU A 77 -10.23 -11.00 10.20
CA GLU A 77 -9.72 -12.31 10.63
C GLU A 77 -8.35 -12.28 11.34
N GLY A 78 -8.05 -11.17 12.03
CA GLY A 78 -6.79 -11.02 12.76
C GLY A 78 -5.62 -10.48 11.94
N ILE A 79 -5.80 -10.05 10.68
CA ILE A 79 -4.76 -9.43 9.84
C ILE A 79 -3.98 -8.32 10.58
N PHE A 80 -4.68 -7.48 11.35
CA PHE A 80 -4.05 -6.38 12.09
C PHE A 80 -3.32 -6.82 13.36
N SER A 81 -3.35 -8.10 13.72
CA SER A 81 -2.57 -8.64 14.85
C SER A 81 -1.10 -8.82 14.48
N GLU A 82 -0.79 -8.87 13.19
CA GLU A 82 0.56 -9.14 12.67
C GLU A 82 1.28 -7.88 12.15
N ILE A 83 0.92 -6.70 12.66
CA ILE A 83 1.48 -5.40 12.20
C ILE A 83 3.01 -5.42 12.17
N GLY A 84 3.64 -6.00 13.19
CA GLY A 84 5.10 -6.12 13.26
C GLY A 84 5.70 -6.89 12.09
N LYS A 85 5.04 -7.93 11.57
CA LYS A 85 5.53 -8.71 10.42
C LYS A 85 5.55 -7.87 9.15
N TYR A 86 4.49 -7.09 8.89
CA TYR A 86 4.46 -6.20 7.71
C TYR A 86 5.60 -5.19 7.74
N VAL A 87 5.88 -4.62 8.93
CA VAL A 87 6.94 -3.64 9.12
C VAL A 87 8.31 -4.27 8.90
N GLU A 88 8.59 -5.43 9.49
CA GLU A 88 9.89 -6.11 9.33
C GLU A 88 10.13 -6.57 7.89
N THR A 89 9.14 -7.18 7.23
CA THR A 89 9.26 -7.54 5.82
C THR A 89 9.52 -6.32 4.93
N SER A 90 8.91 -5.18 5.25
CA SER A 90 9.16 -3.93 4.51
C SER A 90 10.59 -3.43 4.69
N LYS A 91 11.16 -3.51 5.90
CA LYS A 91 12.55 -3.11 6.14
C LYS A 91 13.52 -3.96 5.32
N ILE A 92 13.31 -5.27 5.30
CA ILE A 92 14.12 -6.20 4.51
C ILE A 92 14.00 -5.87 3.01
N ALA A 93 12.78 -5.63 2.53
CA ALA A 93 12.55 -5.29 1.13
C ALA A 93 13.14 -3.93 0.71
N LEU A 94 13.36 -3.02 1.66
CA LEU A 94 13.93 -1.69 1.44
C LEU A 94 15.46 -1.64 1.64
N GLU A 95 16.08 -2.75 2.01
CA GLU A 95 17.51 -2.78 2.32
C GLU A 95 18.36 -2.44 1.08
N GLY A 96 19.29 -1.51 1.24
CA GLY A 96 20.17 -1.04 0.16
C GLY A 96 19.54 -0.03 -0.81
N ILE A 97 18.28 0.37 -0.61
CA ILE A 97 17.59 1.36 -1.45
C ILE A 97 17.68 2.75 -0.81
N GLN A 98 18.01 3.75 -1.63
CA GLN A 98 18.07 5.16 -1.20
C GLN A 98 16.74 5.87 -1.56
N PHE A 99 16.11 6.51 -0.57
CA PHE A 99 14.85 7.24 -0.75
C PHE A 99 14.63 8.26 0.38
N ASP A 100 13.82 9.28 0.12
CA ASP A 100 13.49 10.34 1.09
C ASP A 100 12.04 10.34 1.54
N ASN A 101 11.15 9.77 0.74
CA ASN A 101 9.75 9.61 1.10
C ASN A 101 9.24 8.26 0.60
N PHE A 102 8.07 7.86 1.11
CA PHE A 102 7.47 6.59 0.71
C PHE A 102 5.95 6.68 0.65
N LEU A 103 5.32 5.66 0.10
CA LEU A 103 3.87 5.49 0.16
C LEU A 103 3.53 4.02 0.42
N VAL A 104 2.43 3.79 1.14
CA VAL A 104 1.87 2.46 1.36
C VAL A 104 0.59 2.30 0.55
N GLY A 105 0.58 1.27 -0.28
CA GLY A 105 -0.60 0.76 -0.95
C GLY A 105 -0.93 -0.66 -0.49
N THR A 106 -2.20 -1.04 -0.62
CA THR A 106 -2.62 -2.42 -0.40
C THR A 106 -3.61 -2.87 -1.46
N THR A 107 -3.50 -4.15 -1.78
CA THR A 107 -4.38 -4.91 -2.65
C THR A 107 -4.89 -6.10 -1.83
N PRO A 108 -6.02 -5.95 -1.12
CA PRO A 108 -6.63 -7.05 -0.39
C PRO A 108 -7.22 -8.08 -1.36
N ASP A 109 -7.20 -9.34 -0.97
CA ASP A 109 -7.89 -10.40 -1.69
C ASP A 109 -9.40 -10.12 -1.79
N SER A 110 -10.01 -10.61 -2.87
CA SER A 110 -11.43 -10.48 -3.15
C SER A 110 -12.33 -10.96 -2.00
N LEU A 111 -11.91 -11.99 -1.25
CA LEU A 111 -12.68 -12.49 -0.10
C LEU A 111 -12.84 -11.42 0.99
N ILE A 112 -11.79 -10.64 1.24
CA ILE A 112 -11.79 -9.57 2.27
C ILE A 112 -12.72 -8.44 1.83
N VAL A 113 -12.61 -8.02 0.57
CA VAL A 113 -13.44 -6.94 -0.01
C VAL A 113 -14.91 -7.34 -0.02
N ASN A 114 -15.24 -8.54 -0.51
CA ASN A 114 -16.60 -9.05 -0.55
C ASN A 114 -17.23 -9.16 0.85
N ARG A 115 -16.43 -9.55 1.84
CA ARG A 115 -16.89 -9.64 3.23
C ARG A 115 -17.18 -8.26 3.81
N GLU A 116 -16.31 -7.29 3.56
CA GLU A 116 -16.51 -5.89 3.92
C GLU A 116 -17.79 -5.33 3.30
N ASP A 117 -18.00 -5.54 2.00
CA ASP A 117 -19.17 -5.04 1.28
C ASP A 117 -20.47 -5.69 1.78
N ARG A 118 -20.46 -7.01 2.01
CA ARG A 118 -21.61 -7.72 2.61
C ARG A 118 -21.95 -7.14 3.97
N PHE A 119 -20.94 -6.93 4.83
CA PHE A 119 -21.15 -6.37 6.16
C PHE A 119 -21.73 -4.96 6.10
N LYS A 120 -21.21 -4.09 5.22
CA LYS A 120 -21.75 -2.73 5.04
C LYS A 120 -23.19 -2.75 4.55
N SER A 121 -23.51 -3.64 3.59
CA SER A 121 -24.86 -3.76 3.04
C SER A 121 -25.86 -4.30 4.07
N GLU A 122 -25.50 -5.34 4.82
CA GLU A 122 -26.35 -5.98 5.82
C GLU A 122 -26.77 -4.99 6.91
N TYR A 123 -25.83 -4.18 7.39
CA TYR A 123 -26.06 -3.21 8.46
C TYR A 123 -26.33 -1.78 7.96
N LYS A 124 -26.52 -1.59 6.65
CA LYS A 124 -26.79 -0.28 6.01
C LYS A 124 -25.78 0.82 6.40
N ILE A 125 -24.50 0.45 6.47
CA ILE A 125 -23.42 1.35 6.84
C ILE A 125 -23.01 2.15 5.60
N LEU A 126 -23.43 3.42 5.57
CA LEU A 126 -23.14 4.34 4.47
C LEU A 126 -21.72 4.92 4.53
N GLU A 127 -21.23 5.18 5.74
CA GLU A 127 -19.95 5.83 5.98
C GLU A 127 -19.03 4.95 6.83
N ALA A 128 -18.03 4.36 6.20
CA ALA A 128 -16.99 3.59 6.88
C ALA A 128 -15.65 3.73 6.15
N GLU A 129 -14.57 3.79 6.92
CA GLU A 129 -13.22 3.67 6.37
C GLU A 129 -13.09 2.28 5.72
N SER A 130 -12.56 2.22 4.49
CA SER A 130 -12.35 0.95 3.81
C SER A 130 -11.22 0.15 4.45
N PHE A 131 -11.25 -1.18 4.32
CA PHE A 131 -10.12 -2.02 4.74
C PHE A 131 -8.79 -1.49 4.17
N LYS A 132 -8.77 -1.15 2.88
CA LYS A 132 -7.60 -0.61 2.17
C LYS A 132 -7.07 0.68 2.82
N SER A 133 -7.96 1.65 3.05
CA SER A 133 -7.58 2.91 3.69
C SER A 133 -7.04 2.69 5.11
N HIS A 134 -7.74 1.86 5.89
CA HIS A 134 -7.34 1.57 7.25
C HIS A 134 -5.98 0.88 7.31
N PHE A 135 -5.75 -0.14 6.48
CA PHE A 135 -4.49 -0.85 6.37
C PHE A 135 -3.34 0.09 6.00
N ASN A 136 -3.50 0.86 4.92
CA ASN A 136 -2.48 1.82 4.48
C ASN A 136 -2.12 2.83 5.58
N ARG A 137 -3.14 3.36 6.29
CA ARG A 137 -2.94 4.33 7.37
C ARG A 137 -2.23 3.72 8.57
N VAL A 138 -2.58 2.50 8.98
CA VAL A 138 -1.96 1.82 10.13
C VAL A 138 -0.51 1.46 9.83
N ILE A 139 -0.27 0.77 8.71
CA ILE A 139 1.08 0.36 8.32
C ILE A 139 1.96 1.57 8.00
N GLY A 140 1.42 2.59 7.34
CA GLY A 140 2.15 3.84 7.07
C GLY A 140 2.60 4.55 8.35
N LYS A 141 1.75 4.60 9.39
CA LYS A 141 2.13 5.18 10.70
C LYS A 141 3.23 4.38 11.39
N GLU A 142 3.18 3.05 11.34
CA GLU A 142 4.23 2.23 11.96
C GLU A 142 5.55 2.30 11.18
N LEU A 143 5.50 2.27 9.85
CA LEU A 143 6.68 2.47 9.01
C LEU A 143 7.30 3.85 9.20
N PHE A 144 6.50 4.91 9.36
CA PHE A 144 7.00 6.24 9.67
C PHE A 144 7.86 6.26 10.94
N LYS A 145 7.40 5.59 12.01
CA LYS A 145 8.14 5.52 13.28
C LYS A 145 9.51 4.86 13.14
N VAL A 146 9.61 3.85 12.28
CA VAL A 146 10.82 3.06 12.05
C VAL A 146 11.75 3.73 11.04
N LEU A 147 11.22 4.08 9.86
CA LEU A 147 12.00 4.61 8.73
C LEU A 147 12.35 6.08 8.90
N ARG A 148 11.56 6.85 9.67
CA ARG A 148 11.72 8.31 9.85
C ARG A 148 11.73 9.09 8.52
N LYS A 149 11.01 8.58 7.53
CA LYS A 149 10.76 9.22 6.22
C LYS A 149 9.29 9.63 6.14
N GLU A 150 8.98 10.72 5.46
CA GLU A 150 7.60 11.20 5.36
C GLU A 150 6.81 10.45 4.29
N PRO A 151 5.51 10.15 4.53
CA PRO A 151 4.63 9.64 3.48
C PRO A 151 4.34 10.71 2.41
N GLU A 152 4.46 10.37 1.13
CA GLU A 152 4.15 11.25 -0.01
C GLU A 152 3.13 10.58 -0.94
N PHE A 153 2.01 11.24 -1.22
CA PHE A 153 0.87 10.65 -1.94
C PHE A 153 0.93 10.86 -3.44
N ASN A 154 1.60 11.91 -3.90
CA ASN A 154 1.62 12.28 -5.32
C ASN A 154 2.82 11.69 -6.02
N ASN A 155 4.02 11.92 -5.47
CA ASN A 155 5.29 11.56 -6.09
C ASN A 155 6.22 10.82 -5.13
N PRO A 156 5.81 9.62 -4.64
CA PRO A 156 6.66 8.85 -3.75
C PRO A 156 7.91 8.34 -4.47
N ASP A 157 9.06 8.36 -3.79
CA ASP A 157 10.29 7.70 -4.25
C ASP A 157 10.10 6.18 -4.22
N VAL A 158 9.43 5.69 -3.19
CA VAL A 158 9.15 4.27 -2.99
C VAL A 158 7.68 4.04 -2.68
N LEU A 159 7.05 3.17 -3.47
CA LEU A 159 5.70 2.67 -3.21
C LEU A 159 5.78 1.21 -2.73
N LEU A 160 5.42 0.97 -1.48
CA LEU A 160 5.24 -0.37 -0.92
C LEU A 160 3.82 -0.85 -1.19
N ILE A 161 3.65 -1.89 -1.99
CA ILE A 161 2.35 -2.49 -2.31
C ILE A 161 2.24 -3.83 -1.57
N PHE A 162 1.31 -3.88 -0.62
CA PHE A 162 0.99 -5.10 0.13
C PHE A 162 -0.15 -5.86 -0.55
N PHE A 163 0.12 -7.07 -1.02
CA PHE A 163 -0.92 -8.01 -1.44
C PHE A 163 -1.32 -8.83 -0.22
N VAL A 164 -2.54 -8.64 0.28
CA VAL A 164 -2.97 -9.19 1.57
C VAL A 164 -4.01 -10.27 1.34
N TYR A 165 -3.72 -11.47 1.80
CA TYR A 165 -4.63 -12.61 1.77
C TYR A 165 -4.99 -13.02 3.20
N LYS A 166 -5.81 -14.07 3.33
CA LYS A 166 -6.29 -14.54 4.64
C LYS A 166 -5.16 -15.00 5.58
N GLU A 167 -4.18 -15.73 5.05
CA GLU A 167 -3.16 -16.42 5.87
C GLU A 167 -1.73 -15.97 5.53
N ASN A 168 -1.54 -15.18 4.48
CA ASN A 168 -0.24 -14.72 4.04
C ASN A 168 -0.34 -13.35 3.36
N PHE A 169 0.82 -12.79 3.02
CA PHE A 169 0.93 -11.55 2.28
C PHE A 169 2.21 -11.53 1.46
N GLU A 170 2.22 -10.66 0.45
CA GLU A 170 3.41 -10.33 -0.33
C GLU A 170 3.63 -8.83 -0.32
N VAL A 171 4.89 -8.40 -0.37
CA VAL A 171 5.27 -6.99 -0.47
C VAL A 171 6.02 -6.78 -1.78
N LYS A 172 5.52 -5.86 -2.60
CA LYS A 172 6.24 -5.39 -3.78
C LYS A 172 6.71 -3.96 -3.56
N VAL A 173 7.98 -3.72 -3.85
CA VAL A 173 8.59 -2.39 -3.80
C VAL A 173 8.60 -1.85 -5.23
N ASN A 174 7.94 -0.71 -5.42
CA ASN A 174 7.99 0.02 -6.68
C ASN A 174 8.82 1.29 -6.49
N LEU A 175 9.92 1.39 -7.23
CA LEU A 175 10.79 2.56 -7.19
C LEU A 175 10.39 3.53 -8.30
N ARG A 176 10.39 4.82 -7.97
CA ARG A 176 10.18 5.87 -8.95
C ARG A 176 11.35 5.89 -9.94
N SER A 177 11.04 5.91 -11.24
CA SER A 177 12.06 6.03 -12.28
C SER A 177 12.86 7.32 -12.12
N LEU A 178 14.18 7.21 -12.32
CA LEU A 178 15.05 8.36 -12.46
C LEU A 178 14.95 8.87 -13.91
N PHE A 179 14.82 10.19 -14.06
CA PHE A 179 14.82 10.85 -15.37
C PHE A 179 16.11 11.67 -15.49
N VAL A 180 16.91 11.38 -16.50
CA VAL A 180 18.19 12.06 -16.72
C VAL A 180 18.13 12.85 -18.01
N PHE A 181 18.03 14.17 -17.90
CA PHE A 181 18.05 15.05 -19.06
C PHE A 181 19.48 15.40 -19.46
N GLY A 182 19.76 15.31 -20.75
CA GLY A 182 21.06 15.71 -21.30
C GLY A 182 20.98 16.05 -22.78
N ARG A 183 22.16 16.19 -23.40
CA ARG A 183 22.29 16.32 -24.86
C ARG A 183 23.40 15.42 -25.36
N TYR A 184 23.21 14.80 -26.52
CA TYR A 184 24.25 13.98 -27.15
C TYR A 184 24.70 14.56 -28.49
N ASN A 185 25.98 14.37 -28.80
CA ASN A 185 26.55 14.59 -30.12
C ASN A 185 26.84 13.25 -30.78
N LYS A 186 26.41 13.09 -32.03
CA LYS A 186 26.65 11.92 -32.86
C LYS A 186 27.68 12.28 -33.93
N PHE A 187 28.93 11.90 -33.70
CA PHE A 187 30.05 12.25 -34.59
C PHE A 187 30.24 11.27 -35.76
N ILE A 188 29.72 10.04 -35.63
CA ILE A 188 29.83 8.99 -36.65
C ILE A 188 28.52 8.84 -37.44
N ARG A 189 28.64 8.44 -38.70
CA ARG A 189 27.50 8.01 -39.53
C ARG A 189 27.37 6.49 -39.41
N GLY A 190 26.19 5.95 -39.72
CA GLY A 190 25.97 4.50 -39.81
C GLY A 190 25.45 3.85 -38.52
N ILE A 191 25.17 4.62 -37.46
CA ILE A 191 24.45 4.13 -36.27
C ILE A 191 23.09 4.84 -36.14
N PRO A 192 22.01 4.12 -35.83
CA PRO A 192 20.71 4.75 -35.54
C PRO A 192 20.72 5.44 -34.17
N GLN A 193 19.70 6.28 -33.93
CA GLN A 193 19.47 6.91 -32.63
C GLN A 193 19.07 5.87 -31.57
N THR A 194 18.06 5.06 -31.86
CA THR A 194 17.55 4.00 -30.97
C THR A 194 17.95 2.62 -31.48
N HIS A 195 17.82 1.61 -30.63
CA HIS A 195 18.00 0.21 -31.01
C HIS A 195 17.01 -0.21 -32.11
N TRP A 196 17.50 -0.90 -33.14
CA TRP A 196 16.66 -1.45 -34.20
C TRP A 196 16.79 -2.98 -34.23
N PHE A 197 15.68 -3.66 -33.97
CA PHE A 197 15.59 -5.11 -34.07
C PHE A 197 15.79 -5.57 -35.52
N CYS A 198 16.39 -6.75 -35.71
CA CYS A 198 16.48 -7.37 -37.01
C CYS A 198 15.09 -7.65 -37.57
N ASN A 199 14.80 -7.17 -38.79
CA ASN A 199 13.49 -7.33 -39.43
C ASN A 199 13.05 -8.80 -39.60
N ASN A 200 14.00 -9.73 -39.73
CA ASN A 200 13.70 -11.14 -39.94
C ASN A 200 13.32 -11.89 -38.64
N CYS A 201 14.00 -11.59 -37.52
CA CYS A 201 13.82 -12.33 -36.26
C CYS A 201 13.28 -11.50 -35.10
N LYS A 202 13.03 -10.20 -35.30
CA LYS A 202 12.43 -9.29 -34.33
C LYS A 202 13.13 -9.32 -32.95
N GLY A 203 14.47 -9.36 -32.95
CA GLY A 203 15.26 -9.36 -31.70
C GLY A 203 15.70 -10.74 -31.20
N ILE A 204 15.14 -11.83 -31.71
CA ILE A 204 15.44 -13.20 -31.21
C ILE A 204 16.88 -13.64 -31.55
N GLY A 205 17.42 -13.17 -32.69
CA GLY A 205 18.68 -13.65 -33.25
C GLY A 205 18.46 -14.70 -34.33
N CYS A 206 19.09 -14.52 -35.49
CA CYS A 206 19.05 -15.48 -36.60
C CYS A 206 20.32 -15.38 -37.44
N LYS A 207 20.51 -16.34 -38.36
CA LYS A 207 21.66 -16.37 -39.28
C LYS A 207 21.86 -15.06 -40.04
N HIS A 208 20.78 -14.35 -40.39
CA HIS A 208 20.85 -13.09 -41.13
C HIS A 208 21.49 -11.94 -40.33
N CYS A 209 21.26 -11.87 -39.02
CA CYS A 209 21.86 -10.85 -38.15
C CYS A 209 23.06 -11.37 -37.37
N ASN A 210 23.68 -12.46 -37.83
CA ASN A 210 24.74 -13.17 -37.11
C ASN A 210 24.36 -13.46 -35.65
N PHE A 211 23.10 -13.85 -35.42
CA PHE A 211 22.53 -14.18 -34.12
C PHE A 211 22.48 -13.02 -33.10
N SER A 212 22.79 -11.78 -33.50
CA SER A 212 22.73 -10.62 -32.59
C SER A 212 21.30 -10.18 -32.24
N GLY A 213 20.33 -10.52 -33.09
CA GLY A 213 18.96 -10.00 -32.99
C GLY A 213 18.79 -8.57 -33.50
N LYS A 214 19.88 -7.90 -33.91
CA LYS A 214 19.90 -6.48 -34.26
C LYS A 214 20.01 -6.25 -35.77
N GLN A 215 19.47 -5.13 -36.25
CA GLN A 215 19.69 -4.68 -37.63
C GLN A 215 21.01 -3.93 -37.78
N TYR A 216 21.39 -3.15 -36.77
CA TYR A 216 22.66 -2.44 -36.67
C TYR A 216 23.38 -2.87 -35.39
N ASN A 217 24.71 -2.85 -35.40
CA ASN A 217 25.51 -3.37 -34.29
C ASN A 217 25.32 -2.60 -32.98
N THR A 218 25.07 -1.29 -33.06
CA THR A 218 24.88 -0.39 -31.93
C THR A 218 24.03 0.82 -32.33
N SER A 219 23.65 1.64 -31.36
CA SER A 219 22.87 2.86 -31.49
C SER A 219 23.33 3.89 -30.47
N VAL A 220 22.88 5.14 -30.59
CA VAL A 220 23.18 6.18 -29.59
C VAL A 220 22.65 5.77 -28.21
N GLU A 221 21.42 5.27 -28.16
CA GLU A 221 20.80 4.66 -26.97
C GLU A 221 21.71 3.60 -26.34
N GLU A 222 22.09 2.57 -27.08
CA GLU A 222 22.90 1.46 -26.54
C GLU A 222 24.32 1.87 -26.09
N LEU A 223 24.85 2.99 -26.59
CA LEU A 223 26.14 3.54 -26.12
C LEU A 223 25.99 4.32 -24.82
N MET A 224 24.80 4.88 -24.55
CA MET A 224 24.56 5.74 -23.42
C MET A 224 23.94 5.00 -22.22
N GLU A 225 22.98 4.12 -22.48
CA GLU A 225 22.25 3.38 -21.45
C GLU A 225 23.14 2.69 -20.41
N PRO A 226 24.23 1.98 -20.78
CA PRO A 226 25.05 1.28 -19.79
C PRO A 226 25.69 2.22 -18.76
N MET A 227 26.01 3.47 -19.14
CA MET A 227 26.57 4.44 -18.21
C MET A 227 25.58 4.80 -17.11
N PHE A 228 24.32 5.03 -17.48
CA PHE A 228 23.28 5.40 -16.50
C PHE A 228 22.81 4.19 -15.68
N ILE A 229 22.64 3.02 -16.30
CA ILE A 229 22.26 1.79 -15.61
C ILE A 229 23.30 1.41 -14.55
N ASN A 230 24.59 1.44 -14.90
CA ASN A 230 25.66 1.06 -13.97
C ASN A 230 25.73 2.01 -12.76
N GLU A 231 25.61 3.32 -12.98
CA GLU A 231 25.68 4.32 -11.91
C GLU A 231 24.41 4.32 -11.04
N SER A 232 23.22 4.19 -11.65
CA SER A 232 21.94 4.20 -10.93
C SER A 232 21.56 2.85 -10.33
N LYS A 233 22.24 1.76 -10.74
CA LYS A 233 21.86 0.37 -10.44
C LYS A 233 20.44 0.01 -10.87
N ALA A 234 19.91 0.69 -11.90
CA ALA A 234 18.60 0.39 -12.47
C ALA A 234 18.58 -0.99 -13.14
N THR A 235 17.40 -1.60 -13.23
CA THR A 235 17.22 -2.87 -13.93
C THR A 235 17.06 -2.71 -15.44
N ASP A 236 16.61 -1.54 -15.88
CA ASP A 236 16.29 -1.24 -17.27
C ASP A 236 16.29 0.29 -17.49
N SER A 237 16.33 0.71 -18.76
CA SER A 237 16.26 2.12 -19.17
C SER A 237 15.31 2.32 -20.35
N LYS A 238 14.92 3.57 -20.58
CA LYS A 238 14.20 3.98 -21.77
C LYS A 238 14.78 5.29 -22.26
N PHE A 239 15.25 5.31 -23.50
CA PHE A 239 15.78 6.51 -24.11
C PHE A 239 14.72 7.28 -24.90
N HIS A 240 14.62 8.58 -24.68
CA HIS A 240 13.74 9.46 -25.42
C HIS A 240 14.49 10.69 -25.95
N GLY A 241 14.89 10.64 -27.23
CA GLY A 241 15.45 11.78 -27.94
C GLY A 241 14.39 12.82 -28.33
N ALA A 242 14.69 14.11 -28.17
CA ALA A 242 13.86 15.21 -28.66
C ALA A 242 13.97 15.31 -30.19
N GLY A 243 13.16 14.50 -30.88
CA GLY A 243 13.22 14.27 -32.32
C GLY A 243 14.24 13.21 -32.71
N ARG A 244 14.39 12.97 -34.01
CA ARG A 244 15.21 11.89 -34.58
C ARG A 244 16.09 12.39 -35.72
N GLU A 245 17.25 11.79 -35.87
CA GLU A 245 18.10 11.92 -37.04
C GLU A 245 18.20 10.60 -37.79
N ASP A 246 18.45 10.70 -39.10
CA ASP A 246 18.70 9.52 -39.93
C ASP A 246 20.05 8.88 -39.60
N ILE A 247 20.18 7.63 -40.00
CA ILE A 247 21.33 6.79 -39.66
C ILE A 247 22.64 7.36 -40.21
N ASP A 248 22.58 7.95 -41.39
CA ASP A 248 23.69 8.56 -42.08
C ASP A 248 23.93 10.01 -41.65
N VAL A 249 23.09 10.61 -40.79
CA VAL A 249 23.25 12.00 -40.33
C VAL A 249 24.08 12.08 -39.05
N ARG A 250 24.93 13.13 -38.95
CA ARG A 250 25.66 13.49 -37.73
C ARG A 250 24.89 14.53 -36.92
N MET A 251 24.95 14.46 -35.60
CA MET A 251 24.40 15.47 -34.68
C MET A 251 25.53 16.23 -34.00
N LEU A 252 25.75 17.48 -34.40
CA LEU A 252 26.86 18.31 -33.96
C LEU A 252 26.35 19.56 -33.20
N GLY A 253 27.24 20.52 -32.97
CA GLY A 253 26.92 21.75 -32.23
C GLY A 253 26.57 21.44 -30.78
N ASN A 254 25.46 22.02 -30.30
CA ASN A 254 24.96 21.81 -28.94
C ASN A 254 24.30 20.44 -28.72
N GLY A 255 24.25 19.59 -29.74
CA GLY A 255 23.68 18.25 -29.64
C GLY A 255 22.16 18.20 -29.55
N ARG A 256 21.64 16.97 -29.61
CA ARG A 256 20.21 16.70 -29.48
C ARG A 256 19.85 16.43 -28.01
N PRO A 257 18.81 17.08 -27.47
CA PRO A 257 18.31 16.75 -26.14
C PRO A 257 17.78 15.31 -26.05
N PHE A 258 17.94 14.69 -24.90
CA PHE A 258 17.33 13.41 -24.56
C PHE A 258 16.90 13.38 -23.09
N ILE A 259 16.02 12.43 -22.76
CA ILE A 259 15.66 11.99 -21.41
C ILE A 259 15.81 10.47 -21.35
#